data_AF-A0A8I0H6W0-F1
#
_entry.id   AF-A0A8I0H6W0-F1
#
_cell.length_a   1.000
_cell.length_b   1.000
_cell.length_c   1.000
_cell.angle_alpha   90.00
_cell.angle_beta   90.00
_cell.angle_gamma   90.00
#
_symmetry.space_group_name_H-M   'P 1'
#
loop_
_entity.id
_entity.type
_entity.pdbx_description
1 polymer ?
#
loop_
_entity_poly.entity_id
_entity_poly.type
_entity_poly.pdbx_seq_one_letter_code
_entity_poly.pdbx_strand_id
1 'polypeptide(L)'
;VRPIDELKKGITEIANHNYDQRLDFSGNREFESVAESFNDMAARLDEYRRSSLDDLMMAKKRIEAIVNSLHEPIVGLGPDRTILFMNR
;
A
#
# COMPACT_ATOMS: atom_id res chain seq x y z
N VAL A 1 12.60 9.95 28.22
CA VAL A 1 12.34 9.60 26.79
C VAL A 1 13.27 10.45 25.92
N ARG A 2 13.74 9.95 24.76
CA ARG A 2 14.55 10.74 23.81
C ARG A 2 13.71 10.96 22.54
N PRO A 3 12.87 12.01 22.48
CA PRO A 3 11.85 12.15 21.44
C PRO A 3 12.41 12.20 20.01
N ILE A 4 13.60 12.80 19.84
CA ILE A 4 14.29 12.87 18.55
C ILE A 4 14.73 11.50 18.04
N ASP A 5 15.17 10.60 18.93
CA ASP A 5 15.58 9.26 18.53
C ASP A 5 14.39 8.41 18.10
N GLU A 6 13.25 8.56 18.79
CA GLU A 6 11.99 7.90 18.42
C GLU A 6 11.41 8.45 17.12
N LEU A 7 11.44 9.76 16.91
CA LEU A 7 11.05 10.37 15.64
C LEU A 7 11.93 9.87 14.49
N LYS A 8 13.25 9.82 14.67
CA LYS A 8 14.19 9.30 13.66
C LYS A 8 13.88 7.84 13.31
N LYS A 9 13.61 7.00 14.31
CA LYS A 9 13.17 5.61 14.09
C LYS A 9 11.85 5.58 13.32
N GLY A 10 10.87 6.38 13.73
CA GLY A 10 9.58 6.47 13.08
C GLY A 10 9.71 6.81 11.58
N ILE A 11 10.51 7.82 11.25
CA ILE A 11 10.79 8.20 9.86
C ILE A 11 11.46 7.07 9.08
N THR A 12 12.37 6.32 9.71
CA THR A 12 13.02 5.16 9.08
C THR A 12 12.02 4.06 8.74
N GLU A 13 11.06 3.78 9.64
CA GLU A 13 9.99 2.81 9.40
C GLU A 13 9.06 3.24 8.26
N ILE A 14 8.70 4.53 8.19
CA ILE A 14 7.92 5.07 7.07
C ILE A 14 8.67 4.90 5.75
N ALA A 15 9.98 5.16 5.70
CA ALA A 15 10.79 4.92 4.51
C ALA A 15 10.83 3.44 4.09
N ASN A 16 10.73 2.53 5.05
CA ASN A 16 10.61 1.09 4.84
C ASN A 16 9.17 0.63 4.52
N HIS A 17 8.26 1.56 4.23
CA HIS A 17 6.84 1.30 3.93
C HIS A 17 6.05 0.69 5.10
N ASN A 18 6.56 0.79 6.32
CA ASN A 18 5.86 0.39 7.53
C ASN A 18 4.99 1.55 8.03
N TYR A 19 3.84 1.73 7.38
CA TYR A 19 2.91 2.83 7.66
C TYR A 19 2.02 2.58 8.89
N ASP A 20 2.16 1.43 9.56
CA ASP A 20 1.49 1.14 10.84
C ASP A 20 2.20 1.81 12.03
N GLN A 21 3.40 2.36 11.81
CA GLN A 21 4.17 3.04 12.84
C GLN A 21 3.41 4.24 13.41
N ARG A 22 3.39 4.35 14.75
CA ARG A 22 2.84 5.49 15.48
C ARG A 22 3.84 6.03 16.49
N LEU A 23 3.77 7.32 16.78
CA LEU A 23 4.51 8.00 17.83
C LEU A 23 3.55 8.45 18.94
N ASP A 24 4.03 8.38 20.18
CA ASP A 24 3.35 8.91 21.36
C ASP A 24 4.40 9.65 22.21
N PHE A 25 4.22 10.96 22.33
CA PHE A 25 5.10 11.83 23.12
C PHE A 25 4.36 12.52 24.27
N SER A 26 3.42 11.79 24.89
CA SER A 26 2.64 12.26 26.04
C SER A 26 3.51 12.93 27.11
N GLY A 27 3.08 14.12 27.55
CA GLY A 27 3.77 14.91 28.57
C GLY A 27 4.81 15.89 28.02
N ASN A 28 4.97 15.98 26.70
CA ASN A 28 5.72 17.05 26.05
C ASN A 28 4.89 17.71 24.93
N ARG A 29 4.30 18.87 25.25
CA ARG A 29 3.32 19.56 24.42
C ARG A 29 3.80 19.87 22.99
N GLU A 30 5.08 20.19 22.83
CA GLU A 30 5.64 20.51 21.51
C GLU A 30 5.79 19.23 20.66
N PHE A 31 6.19 18.13 21.30
CA PHE A 31 6.33 16.84 20.63
C PHE A 31 5.00 16.13 20.43
N GLU A 32 3.97 16.36 21.26
CA GLU A 32 2.62 15.84 21.03
C GLU A 32 2.09 16.23 19.64
N SER A 33 2.21 17.52 19.25
CA SER A 33 1.77 17.96 17.92
C SER A 33 2.58 17.34 16.76
N VAL A 34 3.86 17.05 17.01
CA VAL A 34 4.72 16.35 16.04
C VAL A 34 4.29 14.89 15.90
N ALA A 35 3.96 14.23 17.01
CA ALA A 35 3.45 12.87 16.99
C ALA A 35 2.11 12.78 16.25
N GLU A 36 1.18 13.71 16.51
CA GLU A 36 -0.10 13.81 15.79
C GLU A 36 0.14 13.97 14.28
N SER A 37 0.95 14.95 13.87
CA SER A 37 1.25 15.19 12.46
C SER A 37 1.91 13.99 11.78
N PHE A 38 2.84 13.31 12.48
CA PHE A 38 3.48 12.09 12.00
C PHE A 38 2.46 10.95 11.83
N ASN A 39 1.60 10.75 12.82
CA ASN A 39 0.60 9.68 12.81
C ASN A 39 -0.43 9.88 11.70
N ASP A 40 -0.88 11.12 11.48
CA ASP A 40 -1.80 11.49 10.40
C ASP A 40 -1.18 11.24 9.03
N MET A 41 0.09 11.61 8.85
CA MET A 41 0.83 11.33 7.62
C MET A 41 0.94 9.81 7.39
N ALA A 42 1.30 9.04 8.41
CA ALA A 42 1.42 7.59 8.33
C ALA A 42 0.08 6.93 7.93
N ALA A 43 -1.03 7.38 8.52
CA ALA A 43 -2.37 6.89 8.20
C ALA A 43 -2.75 7.17 6.73
N ARG A 44 -2.49 8.38 6.22
CA ARG A 44 -2.75 8.73 4.81
C ARG A 44 -1.90 7.91 3.84
N LEU A 45 -0.64 7.65 4.16
CA LEU A 45 0.23 6.81 3.34
C LEU A 45 -0.27 5.36 3.27
N ASP A 46 -0.75 4.81 4.37
CA ASP A 46 -1.39 3.49 4.41
C ASP A 46 -2.68 3.47 3.56
N GLU A 47 -3.52 4.49 3.68
CA GLU A 47 -4.74 4.63 2.88
C GLU A 47 -4.44 4.65 1.38
N TYR A 48 -3.51 5.51 0.93
CA TYR A 48 -3.12 5.57 -0.48
C TYR A 48 -2.56 4.25 -1.00
N ARG A 49 -1.76 3.55 -0.20
CA ARG A 49 -1.22 2.23 -0.56
C ARG A 49 -2.33 1.21 -0.74
N ARG A 50 -3.31 1.19 0.16
CA ARG A 50 -4.47 0.29 0.05
C ARG A 50 -5.32 0.61 -1.17
N SER A 51 -5.67 1.88 -1.38
CA SER A 51 -6.44 2.30 -2.56
C SER A 51 -5.75 1.93 -3.88
N SER A 52 -4.44 2.15 -3.97
CA SER A 52 -3.67 1.78 -5.17
C SER A 52 -3.68 0.26 -5.42
N LEU A 53 -3.63 -0.54 -4.35
CA LEU A 53 -3.72 -1.99 -4.45
C LEU A 53 -5.12 -2.45 -4.84
N ASP A 54 -6.16 -1.82 -4.29
CA ASP A 54 -7.55 -2.09 -4.64
C ASP A 54 -7.84 -1.80 -6.11
N ASP A 55 -7.37 -0.67 -6.63
CA ASP A 55 -7.49 -0.29 -8.04
C ASP A 55 -6.83 -1.33 -8.96
N LEU A 56 -5.62 -1.78 -8.63
CA LEU A 56 -4.91 -2.82 -9.37
C LEU A 56 -5.69 -4.15 -9.36
N MET A 57 -6.21 -4.54 -8.21
CA MET A 57 -7.00 -5.76 -8.06
C MET A 57 -8.34 -5.68 -8.81
N MET A 58 -8.98 -4.52 -8.83
CA MET A 58 -10.18 -4.29 -9.63
C MET A 58 -9.89 -4.40 -11.13
N ALA A 59 -8.79 -3.83 -11.61
CA ALA A 59 -8.38 -3.95 -13.01
C ALA A 59 -8.14 -5.41 -13.41
N LYS A 60 -7.42 -6.17 -12.58
CA LYS A 60 -7.19 -7.61 -12.80
C LYS A 60 -8.49 -8.40 -12.90
N LYS A 61 -9.42 -8.22 -11.94
CA LYS A 61 -10.72 -8.90 -11.94
C LYS A 61 -11.55 -8.58 -13.19
N ARG A 62 -11.50 -7.34 -13.68
CA ARG A 62 -12.19 -6.96 -14.92
C ARG A 62 -11.65 -7.73 -16.12
N ILE A 63 -10.33 -7.86 -16.26
CA ILE A 63 -9.71 -8.64 -17.34
C ILE A 63 -10.13 -10.10 -17.26
N GLU A 64 -10.06 -10.70 -16.06
CA GLU A 64 -10.48 -12.09 -15.84
C GLU A 64 -11.96 -12.31 -16.21
N ALA A 65 -12.84 -11.39 -15.83
CA ALA A 65 -14.26 -11.47 -16.18
C ALA A 65 -14.50 -11.40 -17.69
N ILE A 66 -13.79 -10.50 -18.40
CA ILE A 66 -13.87 -10.39 -19.86
C ILE A 66 -13.41 -11.70 -20.51
N VAL A 67 -12.24 -12.21 -20.12
CA VAL A 67 -11.69 -13.48 -20.61
C VAL A 67 -12.67 -14.63 -20.41
N ASN A 68 -13.30 -14.73 -19.23
CA ASN A 68 -14.29 -15.77 -18.94
C ASN A 68 -15.62 -15.61 -19.70
N SER A 69 -15.94 -14.42 -20.20
CA SER A 69 -17.19 -14.18 -20.96
C SER A 69 -17.08 -14.49 -22.45
N LEU A 70 -15.86 -14.61 -22.97
CA LEU A 70 -15.59 -14.89 -24.37
C LEU A 70 -15.79 -16.38 -24.65
N HIS A 71 -16.59 -16.69 -25.67
CA HIS A 71 -16.97 -18.06 -26.04
C HIS A 71 -15.93 -18.77 -26.92
N GLU A 72 -14.94 -18.03 -27.42
CA GLU A 72 -13.82 -18.55 -28.18
C GLU A 72 -12.62 -18.79 -27.24
N PRO A 73 -11.81 -19.84 -27.47
CA PRO A 73 -10.59 -20.07 -26.69
C PRO A 73 -9.58 -18.94 -26.88
N ILE A 74 -9.14 -18.35 -25.77
CA ILE A 74 -8.20 -17.22 -25.71
C ILE A 74 -7.05 -17.59 -24.80
N VAL A 75 -5.83 -17.29 -25.24
CA VAL A 75 -4.59 -17.49 -24.49
C VAL A 75 -3.86 -16.15 -24.39
N GLY A 76 -3.63 -15.68 -23.17
CA GLY A 76 -2.76 -14.54 -22.88
C GLY A 76 -1.32 -14.98 -22.74
N LEU A 77 -0.40 -14.38 -23.50
CA LEU A 77 1.03 -14.68 -23.47
C LEU A 77 1.84 -13.54 -22.86
N GLY A 78 2.87 -13.89 -22.08
CA GLY A 78 3.90 -12.98 -21.61
C GLY A 78 4.96 -12.67 -22.67
N PRO A 79 5.87 -11.72 -22.41
CA PRO A 79 6.92 -11.30 -23.35
C PRO A 79 7.85 -12.43 -23.81
N ASP A 80 8.01 -13.46 -22.97
CA ASP A 80 8.81 -14.66 -23.18
C ASP A 80 8.00 -15.86 -23.70
N ARG A 81 6.75 -15.62 -24.16
CA ARG A 81 5.78 -16.64 -24.58
C ARG A 81 5.32 -17.58 -23.46
N THR A 82 5.48 -17.21 -22.20
CA THR A 82 4.82 -17.91 -21.09
C THR A 82 3.32 -17.70 -21.11
N ILE A 83 2.53 -18.72 -20.77
CA ILE A 83 1.07 -18.58 -20.67
C ILE A 83 0.74 -17.87 -19.36
N LEU A 84 0.05 -16.72 -19.45
CA LEU A 84 -0.39 -15.93 -18.31
C LEU A 84 -1.82 -16.25 -17.90
N PHE A 85 -2.71 -16.51 -18.87
CA PHE A 85 -4.09 -16.92 -18.63
C PHE A 85 -4.68 -17.65 -19.86
N MET A 86 -5.72 -18.44 -19.63
CA MET A 86 -6.49 -19.12 -20.68
C MET A 86 -7.95 -19.33 -20.20
N ASN A 87 -8.95 -19.08 -21.05
CA ASN A 87 -10.33 -19.50 -20.80
C ASN A 87 -10.62 -20.88 -21.43
N ARG A 88 -11.71 -21.52 -21.00
CA ARG A 88 -12.20 -22.78 -21.57
C ARG A 88 -13.23 -22.55 -22.64
#